data_AF-A0A420SES3-F1
#
_entry.id   AF-A0A420SES3-F1
#
_cell.length_a   1.000
_cell.length_b   1.000
_cell.length_c   1.000
_cell.angle_alpha   90.00
_cell.angle_beta   90.00
_cell.angle_gamma   90.00
#
_symmetry.space_group_name_H-M   'P 1'
#
loop_
_entity.id
_entity.type
_entity.pdbx_description
1 polymer ?
#
loop_
_entity_poly.entity_id
_entity_poly.type
_entity_poly.pdbx_seq_one_letter_code
_entity_poly.pdbx_strand_id
1 'polypeptide(L)'
;MEPRDADRVSGRVSQASRTVRVDLTPPQNGRTFRVRGVPLDWDANRLESFLADQECSTGPVVRSLATEIHDRSQSATVTFQNASYYLQAIPAGQTRSILLPKSSENQSAPPGYLALDGDFFGITTLYAPPLDDHKVDVIAISGLGGHAFGSFKERSGDYMWLRDSLPSAITKDTGEPMARVMIYGYESSVAQSKSTQTLECLATSFRDSLLPLANIQIVRPIILVGHSLGGLIIKQTLILLSKSKTEEYKRLVRAVYGIVFFGVPHDGMDISSLIPMVGDGPNRFLVESISHINSQLSTQQQEFHKSLGNKGDMEIVCFYETLESPTAKKDENGNWTMDGPAAILVTKSSATHCRQWEDSREHICQVARTHSDIVKFGPHDHEYDKVRVRLDRLVRRALTARHQVQKSNGKAKAVLLDSRITDALEIKVGTLPSDFMKHLPSTAHADIADIIFSNCKVACFDFYRVHGLYRTKFGNRDGPFDQKLFQISALPWFPLTPNDLELHEWTSKFVDAFKRINEPDSFCSSSLREYIPSIFSHITKITNLVDAWQKVKVNMVEECLVYSLALCWILNGHHSLDRLKALWAVIHQSELRSIDKAQLMPPPSAYPPATDFDGLLMKGTTVPPKSSG
;
A
#
# COMPACT_ATOMS: atom_id res chain seq x y z
N MET A 1 61.67 20.38 75.83
CA MET A 1 62.12 21.78 75.74
C MET A 1 63.37 21.78 74.90
N GLU A 2 63.32 22.29 73.69
CA GLU A 2 64.10 23.47 73.29
C GLU A 2 63.86 23.78 71.81
N PRO A 3 64.05 25.05 71.41
CA PRO A 3 63.45 25.61 70.21
C PRO A 3 64.47 26.05 69.16
N ARG A 4 63.93 26.25 67.95
CA ARG A 4 64.25 27.26 66.91
C ARG A 4 65.73 27.52 66.58
N ASP A 5 66.05 27.27 65.32
CA ASP A 5 66.64 28.33 64.50
C ASP A 5 66.12 28.28 63.06
N ALA A 6 65.89 29.46 62.51
CA ALA A 6 65.30 29.70 61.20
C ALA A 6 66.38 30.16 60.21
N ASP A 7 66.41 29.47 59.09
CA ASP A 7 67.19 29.73 57.89
C ASP A 7 66.95 31.10 57.24
N ARG A 8 67.99 31.59 56.54
CA ARG A 8 67.80 32.20 55.20
C ARG A 8 69.04 32.12 54.28
N VAL A 9 68.92 31.23 53.29
CA VAL A 9 69.02 31.46 51.83
C VAL A 9 70.34 31.85 51.15
N SER A 10 70.74 31.02 50.17
CA SER A 10 71.19 31.35 48.80
C SER A 10 71.76 30.06 48.17
N GLY A 11 71.37 29.48 47.02
CA GLY A 11 70.57 29.87 45.87
C GLY A 11 71.28 29.40 44.59
N ARG A 12 70.73 28.41 43.83
CA ARG A 12 70.77 28.31 42.34
C ARG A 12 70.12 27.03 41.78
N VAL A 13 68.94 27.24 41.19
CA VAL A 13 68.32 26.73 39.93
C VAL A 13 68.61 25.31 39.41
N SER A 14 67.54 24.51 39.34
CA SER A 14 67.23 23.63 38.18
C SER A 14 65.70 23.59 37.97
N GLN A 15 65.24 23.87 36.74
CA GLN A 15 63.83 23.89 36.32
C GLN A 15 63.21 22.49 36.32
N ALA A 16 62.02 22.35 36.91
CA ALA A 16 61.14 21.19 36.73
C ALA A 16 59.78 21.66 36.15
N SER A 17 59.44 21.12 34.98
CA SER A 17 58.21 21.38 34.24
C SER A 17 56.97 20.87 34.99
N ARG A 18 55.97 21.74 35.17
CA ARG A 18 54.62 21.38 35.64
C ARG A 18 53.91 20.54 34.57
N THR A 19 53.62 19.29 34.88
CA THR A 19 52.71 18.44 34.11
C THR A 19 51.28 18.91 34.36
N VAL A 20 50.69 19.57 33.36
CA VAL A 20 49.24 19.80 33.30
C VAL A 20 48.62 18.47 32.90
N ARG A 21 47.85 17.86 33.81
CA ARG A 21 46.96 16.74 33.46
C ARG A 21 45.92 17.29 32.49
N VAL A 22 46.03 16.89 31.23
CA VAL A 22 44.98 17.06 30.23
C VAL A 22 43.89 16.06 30.62
N ASP A 23 42.76 16.56 31.11
CA ASP A 23 41.53 15.77 31.17
C ASP A 23 41.20 15.34 29.74
N LEU A 24 41.39 14.05 29.46
CA LEU A 24 40.95 13.43 28.22
C LEU A 24 39.42 13.39 28.26
N THR A 25 38.79 14.40 27.65
CA THR A 25 37.41 14.28 27.20
C THR A 25 37.29 13.04 26.32
N PRO A 26 36.22 12.23 26.47
CA PRO A 26 36.01 11.08 25.59
C PRO A 26 35.95 11.55 24.13
N PRO A 27 36.44 10.73 23.18
CA PRO A 27 36.48 11.12 21.77
C PRO A 27 35.07 11.55 21.33
N GLN A 28 34.94 12.73 20.75
CA GLN A 28 33.68 13.17 20.16
C GLN A 28 33.29 12.15 19.07
N ASN A 29 32.24 11.36 19.32
CA ASN A 29 31.72 10.40 18.34
C ASN A 29 31.43 11.14 17.03
N GLY A 30 31.91 10.60 15.91
CA GLY A 30 31.80 11.24 14.60
C GLY A 30 30.35 11.53 14.22
N ARG A 31 30.07 12.69 13.64
CA ARG A 31 28.72 13.05 13.19
C ARG A 31 28.43 12.39 11.84
N THR A 32 27.28 11.73 11.74
CA THR A 32 26.81 11.13 10.48
C THR A 32 25.92 12.09 9.73
N PHE A 33 26.20 12.30 8.45
CA PHE A 33 25.43 13.11 7.51
C PHE A 33 24.85 12.24 6.40
N ARG A 34 23.79 12.72 5.77
CA ARG A 34 23.27 12.20 4.51
C ARG A 34 23.93 12.93 3.35
N VAL A 35 24.38 12.18 2.34
CA VAL A 35 24.81 12.71 1.04
C VAL A 35 23.83 12.19 -0.01
N ARG A 36 23.22 13.08 -0.81
CA ARG A 36 22.33 12.72 -1.93
C ARG A 36 22.86 13.23 -3.25
N GLY A 37 22.32 12.69 -4.35
CA GLY A 37 22.74 13.08 -5.70
C GLY A 37 24.06 12.42 -6.12
N VAL A 38 24.50 11.37 -5.42
CA VAL A 38 25.72 10.64 -5.78
C VAL A 38 25.45 9.91 -7.10
N PRO A 39 26.30 10.06 -8.13
CA PRO A 39 26.12 9.38 -9.41
C PRO A 39 26.09 7.85 -9.26
N LEU A 40 25.34 7.17 -10.13
CA LEU A 40 25.16 5.71 -10.07
C LEU A 40 26.45 4.92 -10.36
N ASP A 41 27.41 5.53 -11.05
CA ASP A 41 28.73 4.94 -11.37
C ASP A 41 29.78 5.16 -10.27
N TRP A 42 29.44 5.87 -9.18
CA TRP A 42 30.35 6.09 -8.07
C TRP A 42 30.24 4.95 -7.05
N ASP A 43 31.40 4.46 -6.60
CA ASP A 43 31.50 3.59 -5.44
C ASP A 43 31.80 4.38 -4.16
N ALA A 44 31.84 3.67 -3.02
CA ALA A 44 32.11 4.29 -1.73
C ALA A 44 33.49 4.96 -1.68
N ASN A 45 34.53 4.31 -2.23
CA ASN A 45 35.90 4.83 -2.22
C ASN A 45 36.03 6.14 -3.00
N ARG A 46 35.40 6.22 -4.17
CA ARG A 46 35.36 7.43 -4.99
C ARG A 46 34.63 8.57 -4.28
N LEU A 47 33.50 8.27 -3.63
CA LEU A 47 32.76 9.26 -2.86
C LEU A 47 33.57 9.76 -1.65
N GLU A 48 34.20 8.86 -0.89
CA GLU A 48 35.07 9.23 0.24
C GLU A 48 36.21 10.13 -0.20
N SER A 49 36.92 9.74 -1.27
CA SER A 49 38.04 10.52 -1.82
C SER A 49 37.57 11.91 -2.26
N PHE A 50 36.44 11.99 -2.98
CA PHE A 50 35.88 13.25 -3.42
C PHE A 50 35.48 14.17 -2.26
N LEU A 51 34.85 13.62 -1.21
CA LEU A 51 34.45 14.40 -0.03
C LEU A 51 35.67 14.85 0.78
N ALA A 52 36.71 14.02 0.88
CA ALA A 52 37.95 14.38 1.56
C ALA A 52 38.64 15.57 0.90
N ASP A 53 38.71 15.58 -0.43
CA ASP A 53 39.30 16.65 -1.23
C ASP A 53 38.53 17.98 -1.10
N GLN A 54 37.19 17.93 -1.12
CA GLN A 54 36.35 19.14 -1.09
C GLN A 54 36.23 19.77 0.30
N GLU A 55 36.16 18.96 1.36
CA GLU A 55 35.87 19.46 2.72
C GLU A 55 37.13 19.71 3.56
N CYS A 56 38.32 19.52 2.98
CA CYS A 56 39.61 19.62 3.69
C CYS A 56 39.57 18.88 5.04
N SER A 57 38.88 17.74 5.05
CA SER A 57 38.55 16.98 6.25
C SER A 57 39.28 15.65 6.23
N THR A 58 39.93 15.30 7.33
CA THR A 58 40.56 13.99 7.48
C THR A 58 39.47 12.96 7.82
N GLY A 59 39.23 12.00 6.93
CA GLY A 59 38.49 10.76 7.24
C GLY A 59 36.96 10.84 7.18
N PRO A 60 36.33 11.27 6.06
CA PRO A 60 34.96 10.85 5.77
C PRO A 60 34.91 9.32 5.61
N VAL A 61 33.98 8.67 6.30
CA VAL A 61 33.75 7.22 6.17
C VAL A 61 32.33 6.99 5.69
N VAL A 62 32.19 6.50 4.45
CA VAL A 62 30.92 6.08 3.87
C VAL A 62 30.50 4.77 4.55
N ARG A 63 29.45 4.87 5.36
CA ARG A 63 28.85 3.73 6.09
C ARG A 63 27.79 3.01 5.29
N SER A 64 27.18 3.71 4.33
CA SER A 64 26.31 3.09 3.34
C SER A 64 26.27 3.92 2.06
N LEU A 65 26.04 3.27 0.94
CA LEU A 65 25.79 3.87 -0.37
C LEU A 65 24.73 3.01 -1.05
N ALA A 66 23.60 3.60 -1.43
CA ALA A 66 22.46 2.86 -1.96
C ALA A 66 21.70 3.67 -3.01
N THR A 67 21.26 3.01 -4.08
CA THR A 67 20.38 3.59 -5.10
C THR A 67 19.07 4.07 -4.46
N GLU A 68 18.72 5.33 -4.72
CA GLU A 68 17.49 5.93 -4.21
C GLU A 68 16.25 5.35 -4.90
N ILE A 69 15.08 5.51 -4.27
CA ILE A 69 13.80 4.94 -4.73
C ILE A 69 13.36 5.32 -6.14
N HIS A 70 13.91 6.39 -6.70
CA HIS A 70 13.61 6.87 -8.04
C HIS A 70 14.66 6.45 -9.07
N ASP A 71 15.69 5.69 -8.68
CA ASP A 71 16.72 5.09 -9.55
C ASP A 71 17.52 6.10 -10.41
N ARG A 72 17.65 7.35 -9.96
CA ARG A 72 18.38 8.43 -10.69
C ARG A 72 19.72 8.79 -10.06
N SER A 73 19.88 8.50 -8.77
CA SER A 73 21.06 8.79 -7.97
C SER A 73 21.12 7.83 -6.79
N GLN A 74 22.24 7.87 -6.08
CA GLN A 74 22.45 7.16 -4.83
C GLN A 74 22.41 8.15 -3.66
N SER A 75 22.04 7.63 -2.50
CA SER A 75 22.19 8.28 -1.20
C SER A 75 23.21 7.53 -0.35
N ALA A 76 24.04 8.27 0.37
CA ALA A 76 25.03 7.71 1.29
C ALA A 76 24.84 8.23 2.71
N THR A 77 25.23 7.41 3.69
CA THR A 77 25.47 7.87 5.06
C THR A 77 26.96 7.98 5.28
N VAL A 78 27.44 9.17 5.68
CA VAL A 78 28.86 9.46 5.82
C VAL A 78 29.14 9.97 7.22
N THR A 79 30.00 9.26 7.94
CA THR A 79 30.46 9.64 9.28
C THR A 79 31.78 10.39 9.16
N PHE A 80 31.85 11.59 9.74
CA PHE A 80 33.08 12.38 9.80
C PHE A 80 33.66 12.31 11.20
N GLN A 81 34.86 11.75 11.34
CA GLN A 81 35.53 11.61 12.65
C GLN A 81 35.89 12.98 13.25
N ASN A 82 36.36 13.90 12.40
CA ASN A 82 36.56 15.31 12.74
C ASN A 82 35.77 16.15 11.75
N ALA A 83 34.48 16.37 12.03
CA ALA A 83 33.68 17.30 11.24
C ALA A 83 34.35 18.68 11.28
N SER A 84 34.76 19.21 10.12
CA SER A 84 35.31 20.56 10.03
C SER A 84 34.31 21.59 10.55
N TYR A 85 34.78 22.79 10.93
CA TYR A 85 33.89 23.89 11.34
C TYR A 85 32.72 24.09 10.35
N TYR A 86 32.97 23.93 9.06
CA TYR A 86 31.97 24.08 8.00
C TYR A 86 30.88 23.00 8.00
N LEU A 87 31.21 21.75 8.36
CA LEU A 87 30.23 20.67 8.51
C LEU A 87 29.45 20.78 9.84
N GLN A 88 30.13 21.21 10.90
CA GLN A 88 29.47 21.49 12.18
C GLN A 88 28.47 22.65 12.06
N ALA A 89 28.76 23.61 11.18
CA ALA A 89 27.94 24.79 10.94
C ALA A 89 26.72 24.57 10.04
N ILE A 90 26.48 23.37 9.47
CA ILE A 90 25.22 23.11 8.73
C ILE A 90 24.07 23.16 9.74
N PRO A 91 23.24 24.22 9.73
CA PRO A 91 22.15 24.35 10.68
C PRO A 91 21.05 23.34 10.37
N ALA A 92 20.23 23.02 11.38
CA ALA A 92 19.05 22.19 11.18
C ALA A 92 18.14 22.81 10.09
N GLY A 93 17.68 21.97 9.17
CA GLY A 93 16.84 22.33 8.03
C GLY A 93 17.59 22.91 6.83
N GLN A 94 18.93 22.97 6.85
CA GLN A 94 19.73 23.42 5.70
C GLN A 94 20.43 22.26 4.99
N THR A 95 20.68 22.47 3.70
CA THR A 95 21.42 21.53 2.84
C THR A 95 22.59 22.26 2.22
N ARG A 96 23.77 21.64 2.26
CA ARG A 96 24.95 22.14 1.57
C ARG A 96 25.10 21.44 0.22
N SER A 97 25.29 22.21 -0.84
CA SER A 97 25.51 21.68 -2.19
C SER A 97 26.99 21.69 -2.54
N ILE A 98 27.52 20.57 -3.03
CA ILE A 98 28.88 20.43 -3.54
C ILE A 98 28.79 20.15 -5.04
N LEU A 99 29.45 20.97 -5.86
CA LEU A 99 29.42 20.85 -7.31
C LEU A 99 30.14 19.59 -7.77
N LEU A 100 29.48 18.79 -8.62
CA LEU A 100 30.12 17.62 -9.24
C LEU A 100 31.02 18.04 -10.41
N PRO A 101 32.15 17.33 -10.64
CA PRO A 101 32.96 17.54 -11.83
C PRO A 101 32.14 17.31 -13.10
N LYS A 102 32.27 18.19 -14.10
CA LYS A 102 31.63 17.98 -15.40
C LYS A 102 32.25 16.76 -16.08
N SER A 103 31.42 15.79 -16.48
CA SER A 103 31.85 14.69 -17.34
C SER A 103 32.32 15.23 -18.68
N SER A 104 33.45 14.73 -19.19
CA SER A 104 34.00 15.08 -20.51
C SER A 104 33.02 14.85 -21.67
N GLU A 105 32.08 13.92 -21.51
CA GLU A 105 31.15 13.48 -22.55
C GLU A 105 29.87 14.33 -22.66
N ASN A 106 29.55 15.21 -21.70
CA ASN A 106 28.27 15.93 -21.67
C ASN A 106 28.40 17.39 -21.18
N GLN A 107 29.07 18.24 -21.97
CA GLN A 107 29.29 19.65 -21.64
C GLN A 107 28.02 20.51 -21.62
N SER A 108 26.93 20.05 -22.27
CA SER A 108 25.65 20.75 -22.38
C SER A 108 24.66 20.43 -21.26
N ALA A 109 24.92 19.41 -20.44
CA ALA A 109 24.06 19.07 -19.31
C ALA A 109 24.23 20.09 -18.16
N PRO A 110 23.14 20.42 -17.43
CA PRO A 110 23.25 21.25 -16.23
C PRO A 110 24.20 20.59 -15.21
N PRO A 111 24.98 21.39 -14.44
CA PRO A 111 25.88 20.85 -13.44
C PRO A 111 25.11 20.03 -12.40
N GLY A 112 25.62 18.83 -12.10
CA GLY A 112 25.14 18.02 -10.99
C GLY A 112 25.71 18.50 -9.65
N TYR A 113 25.03 18.18 -8.55
CA TYR A 113 25.47 18.53 -7.20
C TYR A 113 25.26 17.37 -6.25
N LEU A 114 26.18 17.20 -5.29
CA LEU A 114 25.93 16.44 -4.08
C LEU A 114 25.23 17.35 -3.06
N ALA A 115 24.22 16.82 -2.38
CA ALA A 115 23.50 17.50 -1.33
C ALA A 115 23.81 16.85 0.03
N LEU A 116 24.43 17.62 0.93
CA LEU A 116 24.78 17.20 2.28
C LEU A 116 23.81 17.81 3.30
N ASP A 117 23.18 16.97 4.11
CA ASP A 117 22.30 17.43 5.19
C ASP A 117 22.42 16.55 6.44
N GLY A 118 22.12 17.16 7.58
CA GLY A 118 22.17 16.50 8.88
C GLY A 118 20.84 15.90 9.31
N ASP A 119 19.70 16.34 8.77
CA ASP A 119 18.35 16.09 9.33
C ASP A 119 17.65 14.87 8.74
N PHE A 120 18.06 14.44 7.53
CA PHE A 120 17.50 13.30 6.82
C PHE A 120 16.01 13.48 6.42
N PHE A 121 15.56 14.71 6.14
CA PHE A 121 14.19 14.96 5.69
C PHE A 121 13.87 14.30 4.34
N GLY A 122 12.66 13.74 4.21
CA GLY A 122 12.24 12.92 3.08
C GLY A 122 12.73 11.47 3.17
N ILE A 123 12.54 10.71 2.10
CA ILE A 123 13.01 9.32 2.03
C ILE A 123 14.53 9.30 1.86
N THR A 124 15.19 8.45 2.66
CA THR A 124 16.61 8.12 2.52
C THR A 124 16.74 6.61 2.39
N THR A 125 17.45 6.13 1.36
CA THR A 125 17.74 4.71 1.21
C THR A 125 19.03 4.39 1.94
N LEU A 126 18.95 3.54 2.95
CA LEU A 126 20.10 3.14 3.77
C LEU A 126 20.84 1.97 3.14
N TYR A 127 20.10 1.06 2.51
CA TYR A 127 20.63 -0.11 1.85
C TYR A 127 19.72 -0.49 0.68
N ALA A 128 20.30 -0.83 -0.47
CA ALA A 128 19.59 -1.38 -1.62
C ALA A 128 20.31 -2.65 -2.09
N PRO A 129 19.65 -3.82 -2.11
CA PRO A 129 20.23 -5.02 -2.70
C PRO A 129 20.29 -4.88 -4.23
N PRO A 130 21.09 -5.72 -4.92
CA PRO A 130 21.05 -5.84 -6.37
C PRO A 130 19.61 -6.03 -6.88
N LEU A 131 19.30 -5.51 -8.08
CA LEU A 131 17.93 -5.47 -8.58
C LEU A 131 17.26 -6.86 -8.64
N ASP A 132 18.04 -7.88 -9.00
CA ASP A 132 17.59 -9.27 -9.09
C ASP A 132 17.31 -9.89 -7.72
N ASP A 133 17.98 -9.40 -6.68
CA ASP A 133 17.84 -9.85 -5.29
C ASP A 133 16.79 -9.05 -4.52
N HIS A 134 16.45 -7.84 -4.98
CA HIS A 134 15.45 -7.00 -4.35
C HIS A 134 14.06 -7.63 -4.40
N LYS A 135 13.54 -8.09 -3.25
CA LYS A 135 12.21 -8.71 -3.13
C LYS A 135 11.23 -7.92 -2.27
N VAL A 136 11.71 -7.09 -1.34
CA VAL A 136 10.86 -6.38 -0.36
C VAL A 136 11.41 -4.99 -0.06
N ASP A 137 10.52 -4.06 0.25
CA ASP A 137 10.85 -2.72 0.74
C ASP A 137 10.51 -2.59 2.23
N VAL A 138 11.43 -2.05 3.03
CA VAL A 138 11.22 -1.75 4.46
C VAL A 138 11.41 -0.26 4.67
N ILE A 139 10.39 0.42 5.21
CA ILE A 139 10.42 1.88 5.41
C ILE A 139 10.13 2.21 6.87
N ALA A 140 11.08 2.85 7.54
CA ALA A 140 10.97 3.22 8.95
C ALA A 140 10.71 4.71 9.17
N ILE A 141 9.87 5.03 10.14
CA ILE A 141 9.42 6.38 10.48
C ILE A 141 9.56 6.60 11.98
N SER A 142 10.31 7.64 12.36
CA SER A 142 10.57 8.01 13.75
C SER A 142 9.35 8.66 14.42
N GLY A 143 9.41 8.82 15.75
CA GLY A 143 8.40 9.52 16.54
C GLY A 143 8.57 11.04 16.59
N LEU A 144 7.68 11.68 17.36
CA LEU A 144 7.72 13.12 17.67
C LEU A 144 9.01 13.48 18.40
N GLY A 145 9.64 14.60 18.04
CA GLY A 145 10.94 15.02 18.55
C GLY A 145 12.11 14.12 18.13
N GLY A 146 11.85 13.09 17.33
CA GLY A 146 12.83 12.12 16.89
C GLY A 146 13.49 12.52 15.58
N HIS A 147 14.83 12.47 15.56
CA HIS A 147 15.62 12.57 14.34
C HIS A 147 15.51 11.29 13.51
N ALA A 148 15.29 11.36 12.20
CA ALA A 148 14.99 10.17 11.37
C ALA A 148 16.06 9.08 11.44
N PHE A 149 17.34 9.45 11.30
CA PHE A 149 18.47 8.51 11.47
C PHE A 149 18.74 8.19 12.96
N GLY A 150 18.97 9.22 13.78
CA GLY A 150 19.32 9.09 15.20
C GLY A 150 18.29 8.37 16.07
N SER A 151 17.01 8.32 15.69
CA SER A 151 15.98 7.61 16.47
C SER A 151 16.23 6.10 16.52
N PHE A 152 16.82 5.54 15.47
CA PHE A 152 17.14 4.11 15.35
C PHE A 152 18.63 3.81 15.57
N LYS A 153 19.44 4.82 15.87
CA LYS A 153 20.85 4.68 16.23
C LYS A 153 20.98 4.37 17.72
N GLU A 154 21.94 3.53 18.10
CA GLU A 154 22.29 3.34 19.51
C GLU A 154 22.68 4.68 20.17
N ARG A 155 22.50 4.80 21.49
CA ARG A 155 22.76 6.07 22.20
C ARG A 155 24.23 6.48 22.21
N SER A 156 25.12 5.53 22.44
CA SER A 156 26.52 5.78 22.79
C SER A 156 27.51 5.42 21.67
N GLY A 157 27.01 5.17 20.47
CA GLY A 157 27.83 4.77 19.34
C GLY A 157 27.21 5.14 17.99
N ASP A 158 27.75 4.57 16.94
CA ASP A 158 27.38 4.86 15.55
C ASP A 158 26.58 3.76 14.87
N TYR A 159 26.31 2.68 15.61
CA TYR A 159 25.54 1.57 15.12
C TYR A 159 24.07 1.95 14.96
N MET A 160 23.54 1.69 13.77
CA MET A 160 22.16 1.96 13.40
C MET A 160 21.61 0.70 12.72
N TRP A 161 20.85 -0.09 13.48
CA TRP A 161 20.50 -1.46 13.12
C TRP A 161 19.77 -1.60 11.76
N LEU A 162 18.98 -0.60 11.34
CA LEU A 162 18.34 -0.60 10.01
C LEU A 162 19.38 -0.54 8.88
N ARG A 163 20.50 0.15 9.09
CA ARG A 163 21.62 0.22 8.13
C ARG A 163 22.55 -0.98 8.29
N ASP A 164 22.89 -1.33 9.53
CA ASP A 164 24.08 -2.14 9.82
C ASP A 164 23.82 -3.64 10.01
N SER A 165 22.61 -4.06 10.40
CA SER A 165 22.29 -5.49 10.57
C SER A 165 21.03 -5.96 9.85
N LEU A 166 20.05 -5.07 9.68
CA LEU A 166 18.82 -5.47 9.03
C LEU A 166 19.02 -6.04 7.61
N PRO A 167 19.89 -5.45 6.75
CA PRO A 167 20.17 -6.02 5.44
C PRO A 167 20.67 -7.48 5.50
N SER A 168 21.60 -7.76 6.41
CA SER A 168 22.12 -9.12 6.62
C SER A 168 21.16 -10.07 7.31
N ALA A 169 20.10 -9.54 7.95
CA ALA A 169 19.10 -10.36 8.63
C ALA A 169 17.96 -10.80 7.72
N ILE A 170 17.68 -10.04 6.65
CA ILE A 170 16.61 -10.32 5.71
C ILE A 170 17.22 -10.75 4.37
N THR A 171 17.52 -12.04 4.30
CA THR A 171 18.25 -12.66 3.20
C THR A 171 17.41 -13.73 2.52
N LYS A 172 17.75 -14.00 1.25
CA LYS A 172 17.26 -15.20 0.55
C LYS A 172 17.78 -16.44 1.23
N ASP A 173 17.21 -17.59 0.87
CA ASP A 173 17.71 -18.89 1.33
C ASP A 173 19.15 -19.15 0.85
N THR A 174 19.60 -18.45 -0.19
CA THR A 174 20.97 -18.44 -0.72
C THR A 174 21.93 -17.52 0.07
N GLY A 175 21.43 -16.73 1.00
CA GLY A 175 22.23 -15.91 1.92
C GLY A 175 22.39 -14.44 1.52
N GLU A 176 22.07 -14.04 0.28
CA GLU A 176 22.18 -12.64 -0.12
C GLU A 176 21.02 -11.79 0.42
N PRO A 177 21.27 -10.53 0.83
CA PRO A 177 20.24 -9.60 1.26
C PRO A 177 19.18 -9.37 0.18
N MET A 178 17.92 -9.22 0.58
CA MET A 178 16.80 -9.03 -0.36
C MET A 178 15.92 -7.81 -0.06
N ALA A 179 16.14 -7.15 1.07
CA ALA A 179 15.35 -6.02 1.51
C ALA A 179 16.03 -4.70 1.18
N ARG A 180 15.36 -3.82 0.46
CA ARG A 180 15.75 -2.40 0.42
C ARG A 180 15.25 -1.74 1.69
N VAL A 181 16.15 -1.09 2.42
CA VAL A 181 15.85 -0.47 3.72
C VAL A 181 15.92 1.04 3.61
N MET A 182 14.87 1.71 4.08
CA MET A 182 14.68 3.14 3.99
C MET A 182 14.23 3.73 5.31
N ILE A 183 14.51 5.00 5.50
CA ILE A 183 13.92 5.84 6.55
C ILE A 183 13.21 7.04 5.92
N TYR A 184 12.17 7.54 6.58
CA TYR A 184 11.51 8.78 6.22
C TYR A 184 11.65 9.81 7.34
N GLY A 185 12.28 10.95 7.03
CA GLY A 185 12.39 12.08 7.95
C GLY A 185 11.38 13.17 7.67
N TYR A 186 10.93 13.83 8.72
CA TYR A 186 10.00 14.95 8.70
C TYR A 186 10.31 15.90 9.86
N GLU A 187 9.83 17.14 9.78
CA GLU A 187 9.99 18.11 10.87
C GLU A 187 9.18 17.64 12.08
N SER A 188 9.90 17.30 13.16
CA SER A 188 9.32 16.69 14.36
C SER A 188 9.68 17.44 15.64
N SER A 189 10.38 18.58 15.55
CA SER A 189 10.84 19.35 16.72
C SER A 189 9.69 19.70 17.65
N VAL A 190 9.91 19.51 18.95
CA VAL A 190 8.91 19.79 20.01
C VAL A 190 9.09 21.21 20.53
N ALA A 191 10.25 21.52 21.13
CA ALA A 191 10.54 22.84 21.65
C ALA A 191 10.86 23.82 20.53
N GLN A 192 10.35 25.06 20.63
CA GLN A 192 10.63 26.16 19.69
C GLN A 192 10.35 25.84 18.21
N SER A 193 9.47 24.86 17.94
CA SER A 193 9.07 24.52 16.58
C SER A 193 8.36 25.70 15.92
N LYS A 194 8.61 25.90 14.63
CA LYS A 194 7.90 26.88 13.80
C LYS A 194 6.86 26.21 12.89
N SER A 195 6.72 24.88 12.98
CA SER A 195 5.83 24.11 12.12
C SER A 195 4.39 24.13 12.65
N THR A 196 3.43 24.35 11.76
CA THR A 196 1.99 24.21 12.01
C THR A 196 1.42 22.91 11.43
N GLN A 197 2.29 21.98 11.01
CA GLN A 197 1.86 20.75 10.36
C GLN A 197 1.01 19.89 11.30
N THR A 198 -0.13 19.42 10.78
CA THR A 198 -0.97 18.45 11.46
C THR A 198 -0.55 17.02 11.12
N LEU A 199 -1.10 16.04 11.85
CA LEU A 199 -0.91 14.62 11.53
C LEU A 199 -1.32 14.30 10.08
N GLU A 200 -2.38 14.93 9.57
CA GLU A 200 -2.83 14.76 8.18
C GLU A 200 -1.85 15.37 7.17
N CYS A 201 -1.26 16.53 7.47
CA CYS A 201 -0.20 17.11 6.65
C CYS A 201 1.01 16.17 6.56
N LEU A 202 1.48 15.64 7.70
CA LEU A 202 2.61 14.71 7.75
C LEU A 202 2.31 13.42 6.97
N ALA A 203 1.11 12.87 7.13
CA ALA A 203 0.66 11.69 6.41
C ALA A 203 0.54 11.90 4.91
N THR A 204 0.10 13.09 4.49
CA THR A 204 0.04 13.50 3.08
C THR A 204 1.44 13.61 2.48
N SER A 205 2.38 14.27 3.16
CA SER A 205 3.77 14.34 2.71
C SER A 205 4.42 12.96 2.61
N PHE A 206 4.17 12.08 3.60
CA PHE A 206 4.68 10.71 3.54
C PHE A 206 4.05 9.93 2.38
N ARG A 207 2.73 10.01 2.19
CA ARG A 207 2.02 9.40 1.06
C ARG A 207 2.65 9.78 -0.28
N ASP A 208 2.88 11.07 -0.49
CA ASP A 208 3.40 11.59 -1.77
C ASP A 208 4.86 11.15 -1.98
N SER A 209 5.64 11.02 -0.91
CA SER A 209 7.00 10.49 -0.99
C SER A 209 7.08 9.03 -1.46
N LEU A 210 6.00 8.25 -1.30
CA LEU A 210 5.93 6.84 -1.73
C LEU A 210 5.61 6.67 -3.21
N LEU A 211 5.18 7.72 -3.92
CA LEU A 211 4.79 7.65 -5.34
C LEU A 211 5.82 6.99 -6.27
N PRO A 212 7.15 7.19 -6.09
CA PRO A 212 8.13 6.49 -6.91
C PRO A 212 7.98 4.96 -6.86
N LEU A 213 7.55 4.38 -5.72
CA LEU A 213 7.32 2.95 -5.57
C LEU A 213 6.09 2.44 -6.35
N ALA A 214 5.12 3.32 -6.63
CA ALA A 214 3.91 2.99 -7.38
C ALA A 214 4.17 2.84 -8.89
N ASN A 215 5.23 3.49 -9.37
CA ASN A 215 5.58 3.63 -10.79
C ASN A 215 6.59 2.57 -11.25
N ILE A 216 7.05 1.70 -10.35
CA ILE A 216 7.97 0.60 -10.68
C ILE A 216 7.18 -0.53 -11.36
N GLN A 217 7.75 -1.09 -12.42
CA GLN A 217 7.14 -2.19 -13.20
C GLN A 217 6.83 -3.42 -12.33
N ILE A 218 7.65 -3.68 -11.32
CA ILE A 218 7.48 -4.75 -10.34
C ILE A 218 7.23 -4.09 -8.97
N VAL A 219 5.96 -3.90 -8.63
CA VAL A 219 5.55 -3.49 -7.28
C VAL A 219 6.02 -4.56 -6.31
N ARG A 220 6.82 -4.25 -5.28
CA ARG A 220 7.28 -5.21 -4.26
C ARG A 220 6.47 -5.05 -2.97
N PRO A 221 6.37 -6.08 -2.11
CA PRO A 221 5.72 -5.92 -0.82
C PRO A 221 6.46 -4.86 0.01
N ILE A 222 5.70 -4.04 0.72
CA ILE A 222 6.19 -2.97 1.58
C ILE A 222 5.90 -3.35 3.02
N ILE A 223 6.93 -3.24 3.87
CA ILE A 223 6.85 -3.34 5.31
C ILE A 223 7.09 -1.95 5.90
N LEU A 224 6.10 -1.42 6.61
CA LEU A 224 6.18 -0.11 7.26
C LEU A 224 6.55 -0.30 8.73
N VAL A 225 7.53 0.46 9.22
CA VAL A 225 7.97 0.44 10.62
C VAL A 225 7.71 1.81 11.23
N GLY A 226 6.83 1.90 12.21
CA GLY A 226 6.47 3.16 12.87
C GLY A 226 6.84 3.16 14.35
N HIS A 227 7.58 4.17 14.78
CA HIS A 227 7.81 4.45 16.20
C HIS A 227 6.93 5.60 16.67
N SER A 228 6.17 5.41 17.76
CA SER A 228 5.34 6.46 18.37
C SER A 228 4.49 7.21 17.32
N LEU A 229 4.63 8.54 17.19
CA LEU A 229 3.95 9.36 16.17
C LEU A 229 4.11 8.82 14.74
N GLY A 230 5.25 8.23 14.39
CA GLY A 230 5.49 7.63 13.07
C GLY A 230 4.50 6.52 12.73
N GLY A 231 4.02 5.77 13.73
CA GLY A 231 2.96 4.79 13.55
C GLY A 231 1.60 5.42 13.27
N LEU A 232 1.27 6.55 13.90
CA LEU A 232 0.04 7.28 13.62
C LEU A 232 0.07 7.93 12.23
N ILE A 233 1.25 8.38 11.78
CA ILE A 233 1.46 8.83 10.40
C ILE A 233 1.16 7.69 9.42
N ILE A 234 1.70 6.48 9.66
CA ILE A 234 1.41 5.28 8.85
C ILE A 234 -0.10 5.01 8.78
N LYS A 235 -0.79 5.02 9.93
CA LYS A 235 -2.24 4.80 9.98
C LYS A 235 -2.98 5.80 9.10
N GLN A 236 -2.70 7.08 9.28
CA GLN A 236 -3.34 8.15 8.51
C GLN A 236 -3.02 8.03 7.01
N THR A 237 -1.77 7.73 6.65
CA THR A 237 -1.37 7.52 5.24
C THR A 237 -2.13 6.36 4.62
N LEU A 238 -2.29 5.24 5.32
CA LEU A 238 -3.06 4.09 4.80
C LEU A 238 -4.55 4.42 4.62
N ILE A 239 -5.15 5.20 5.53
CA ILE A 239 -6.52 5.70 5.38
C ILE A 239 -6.64 6.60 4.13
N LEU A 240 -5.69 7.52 3.92
CA LEU A 240 -5.68 8.40 2.76
C LEU A 240 -5.52 7.60 1.45
N LEU A 241 -4.62 6.62 1.45
CA LEU A 241 -4.37 5.77 0.30
C LEU A 241 -5.60 4.90 -0.04
N SER A 242 -6.25 4.28 0.97
CA SER A 242 -7.40 3.39 0.77
C SER A 242 -8.65 4.10 0.26
N LYS A 243 -8.81 5.39 0.58
CA LYS A 243 -9.91 6.23 0.10
C LYS A 243 -9.67 6.78 -1.32
N SER A 244 -8.47 6.64 -1.85
CA SER A 244 -8.13 7.23 -3.15
C SER A 244 -8.66 6.41 -4.33
N LYS A 245 -9.07 7.13 -5.38
CA LYS A 245 -9.51 6.53 -6.65
C LYS A 245 -8.36 6.35 -7.65
N THR A 246 -7.25 7.05 -7.44
CA THR A 246 -6.04 7.04 -8.28
C THR A 246 -5.35 5.67 -8.25
N GLU A 247 -4.94 5.16 -9.40
CA GLU A 247 -4.43 3.78 -9.50
C GLU A 247 -3.06 3.63 -8.84
N GLU A 248 -2.21 4.65 -8.90
CA GLU A 248 -0.91 4.69 -8.23
C GLU A 248 -1.07 4.48 -6.72
N TYR A 249 -2.02 5.17 -6.09
CA TYR A 249 -2.29 5.01 -4.67
C TYR A 249 -2.90 3.66 -4.33
N LYS A 250 -3.78 3.11 -5.17
CA LYS A 250 -4.30 1.74 -5.01
C LYS A 250 -3.19 0.70 -5.10
N ARG A 251 -2.22 0.88 -6.01
CA ARG A 251 -1.04 0.02 -6.10
C ARG A 251 -0.22 0.07 -4.82
N LEU A 252 -0.02 1.26 -4.23
CA LEU A 252 0.68 1.38 -2.95
C LEU A 252 -0.06 0.66 -1.82
N VAL A 253 -1.37 0.82 -1.69
CA VAL A 253 -2.14 0.06 -0.67
C VAL A 253 -1.95 -1.44 -0.84
N ARG A 254 -2.08 -1.95 -2.07
CA ARG A 254 -1.89 -3.38 -2.38
C ARG A 254 -0.44 -3.85 -2.17
N ALA A 255 0.52 -2.94 -2.20
CA ALA A 255 1.92 -3.23 -1.96
C ALA A 255 2.22 -3.36 -0.46
N VAL A 256 1.55 -2.58 0.40
CA VAL A 256 1.73 -2.68 1.85
C VAL A 256 1.17 -4.00 2.34
N TYR A 257 2.05 -4.81 2.92
CA TYR A 257 1.69 -6.09 3.51
C TYR A 257 1.91 -6.10 5.03
N GLY A 258 3.05 -5.58 5.48
CA GLY A 258 3.44 -5.66 6.88
C GLY A 258 3.49 -4.30 7.54
N ILE A 259 3.08 -4.22 8.80
CA ILE A 259 3.23 -3.02 9.62
C ILE A 259 3.84 -3.43 10.96
N VAL A 260 4.88 -2.72 11.38
CA VAL A 260 5.54 -2.93 12.66
C VAL A 260 5.45 -1.65 13.48
N PHE A 261 4.80 -1.74 14.63
CA PHE A 261 4.60 -0.63 15.55
C PHE A 261 5.50 -0.77 16.77
N PHE A 262 6.17 0.32 17.12
CA PHE A 262 6.96 0.45 18.34
C PHE A 262 6.36 1.55 19.21
N GLY A 263 5.72 1.16 20.32
CA GLY A 263 5.12 2.10 21.28
C GLY A 263 4.15 3.08 20.63
N VAL A 264 3.37 2.67 19.63
CA VAL A 264 2.50 3.62 18.92
C VAL A 264 1.28 3.90 19.79
N PRO A 265 0.99 5.17 20.12
CA PRO A 265 -0.08 5.50 21.05
C PRO A 265 -1.45 5.47 20.37
N HIS A 266 -1.99 4.27 20.12
CA HIS A 266 -3.25 4.09 19.40
C HIS A 266 -4.45 4.71 20.13
N ASP A 267 -4.43 4.66 21.47
CA ASP A 267 -5.41 5.31 22.35
C ASP A 267 -4.81 6.55 23.03
N GLY A 268 -3.74 7.09 22.46
CA GLY A 268 -3.00 8.24 22.98
C GLY A 268 -1.96 7.90 24.04
N MET A 269 -1.25 8.93 24.48
CA MET A 269 -0.14 8.87 25.45
C MET A 269 -0.22 9.98 26.50
N ASP A 270 0.60 9.87 27.55
CA ASP A 270 0.83 10.99 28.45
C ASP A 270 1.73 12.03 27.78
N ILE A 271 1.19 13.24 27.64
CA ILE A 271 1.86 14.39 27.03
C ILE A 271 2.12 15.52 28.04
N SER A 272 1.88 15.29 29.33
CA SER A 272 1.96 16.32 30.37
C SER A 272 3.33 16.99 30.41
N SER A 273 4.41 16.24 30.19
CA SER A 273 5.77 16.80 30.12
C SER A 273 6.09 17.51 28.80
N LEU A 274 5.35 17.22 27.72
CA LEU A 274 5.56 17.85 26.41
C LEU A 274 4.80 19.18 26.30
N ILE A 275 3.70 19.34 27.03
CA ILE A 275 2.88 20.56 27.06
C ILE A 275 3.70 21.81 27.39
N PRO A 276 4.53 21.82 28.45
CA PRO A 276 5.40 22.96 28.75
C PRO A 276 6.46 23.26 27.67
N MET A 277 6.90 22.26 26.92
CA MET A 277 7.91 22.43 25.86
C MET A 277 7.38 23.19 24.67
N VAL A 278 6.12 22.93 24.30
CA VAL A 278 5.46 23.61 23.18
C VAL A 278 4.84 24.95 23.57
N GLY A 279 4.35 25.09 24.81
CA GLY A 279 3.57 26.26 25.23
C GLY A 279 2.42 26.54 24.26
N ASP A 280 2.22 27.80 23.90
CA ASP A 280 1.27 28.23 22.84
C ASP A 280 1.91 28.21 21.43
N GLY A 281 2.96 27.41 21.24
CA GLY A 281 3.68 27.30 19.99
C GLY A 281 2.85 26.68 18.85
N PRO A 282 3.28 26.87 17.59
CA PRO A 282 2.49 26.48 16.41
C PRO A 282 2.26 24.97 16.28
N ASN A 283 3.13 24.14 16.87
CA ASN A 283 3.02 22.68 16.86
C ASN A 283 2.16 22.13 18.01
N ARG A 284 1.54 22.99 18.84
CA ARG A 284 0.70 22.60 19.98
C ARG A 284 -0.37 21.58 19.60
N PHE A 285 -1.11 21.85 18.51
CA PHE A 285 -2.18 20.97 18.04
C PHE A 285 -1.67 19.58 17.64
N LEU A 286 -0.46 19.46 17.08
CA LEU A 286 0.13 18.17 16.75
C LEU A 286 0.45 17.39 18.04
N VAL A 287 0.97 18.04 19.07
CA VAL A 287 1.26 17.38 20.36
C VAL A 287 -0.03 16.97 21.08
N GLU A 288 -1.07 17.80 21.03
CA GLU A 288 -2.38 17.43 21.58
C GLU A 288 -3.07 16.33 20.75
N SER A 289 -2.73 16.19 19.47
CA SER A 289 -3.28 15.13 18.61
C SER A 289 -2.95 13.71 19.09
N ILE A 290 -1.85 13.56 19.86
CA ILE A 290 -1.41 12.26 20.41
C ILE A 290 -1.82 12.04 21.88
N SER A 291 -2.61 12.94 22.45
CA SER A 291 -3.12 12.83 23.83
C SER A 291 -4.12 11.68 23.98
N HIS A 292 -4.13 11.03 25.14
CA HIS A 292 -5.17 10.06 25.53
C HIS A 292 -6.57 10.67 25.67
N ILE A 293 -6.69 12.00 25.78
CA ILE A 293 -7.98 12.71 25.86
C ILE A 293 -8.53 12.99 24.44
N ASN A 294 -7.73 12.78 23.39
CA ASN A 294 -8.12 13.14 22.04
C ASN A 294 -8.98 12.05 21.37
N SER A 295 -10.25 12.37 21.11
CA SER A 295 -11.19 11.48 20.43
C SER A 295 -10.87 11.22 18.95
N GLN A 296 -10.00 12.02 18.33
CA GLN A 296 -9.59 11.84 16.93
C GLN A 296 -8.81 10.54 16.74
N LEU A 297 -8.07 10.07 17.75
CA LEU A 297 -7.34 8.80 17.68
C LEU A 297 -8.28 7.60 17.57
N SER A 298 -9.41 7.63 18.29
CA SER A 298 -10.45 6.61 18.18
C SER A 298 -11.07 6.57 16.79
N THR A 299 -11.34 7.74 16.20
CA THR A 299 -11.83 7.84 14.81
C THR A 299 -10.80 7.31 13.82
N GLN A 300 -9.53 7.69 13.99
CA GLN A 300 -8.45 7.19 13.16
C GLN A 300 -8.31 5.67 13.27
N GLN A 301 -8.41 5.11 14.48
CA GLN A 301 -8.35 3.67 14.70
C GLN A 301 -9.42 2.92 13.92
N GLN A 302 -10.66 3.39 13.98
CA GLN A 302 -11.79 2.77 13.27
C GLN A 302 -11.60 2.82 11.75
N GLU A 303 -11.18 3.97 11.22
CA GLU A 303 -10.93 4.13 9.78
C GLU A 303 -9.70 3.33 9.32
N PHE A 304 -8.67 3.22 10.16
CA PHE A 304 -7.50 2.40 9.91
C PHE A 304 -7.87 0.92 9.84
N HIS A 305 -8.70 0.41 10.75
CA HIS A 305 -9.17 -0.99 10.66
C HIS A 305 -9.88 -1.28 9.33
N LYS A 306 -10.62 -0.33 8.77
CA LYS A 306 -11.26 -0.47 7.45
C LYS A 306 -10.26 -0.47 6.29
N SER A 307 -9.11 0.21 6.43
CA SER A 307 -8.09 0.28 5.38
C SER A 307 -7.18 -0.95 5.29
N LEU A 308 -7.14 -1.79 6.34
CA LEU A 308 -6.27 -2.97 6.44
C LEU A 308 -6.79 -4.22 5.69
N GLY A 309 -7.99 -4.18 5.15
CA GLY A 309 -8.59 -5.33 4.47
C GLY A 309 -8.91 -6.52 5.40
N ASN A 310 -9.07 -7.69 4.79
CA ASN A 310 -9.39 -8.94 5.45
C ASN A 310 -8.14 -9.56 6.12
N LYS A 311 -8.37 -10.61 6.91
CA LYS A 311 -7.29 -11.39 7.52
C LYS A 311 -6.38 -11.96 6.43
N GLY A 312 -5.09 -11.62 6.49
CA GLY A 312 -4.05 -12.07 5.55
C GLY A 312 -3.71 -11.06 4.46
N ASP A 313 -4.50 -10.00 4.27
CA ASP A 313 -4.20 -8.92 3.32
C ASP A 313 -3.04 -8.05 3.82
N MET A 314 -3.10 -7.71 5.11
CA MET A 314 -2.04 -7.03 5.85
C MET A 314 -1.85 -7.69 7.22
N GLU A 315 -0.64 -7.64 7.77
CA GLU A 315 -0.29 -8.15 9.10
C GLU A 315 0.42 -7.08 9.94
N ILE A 316 0.00 -6.93 11.20
CA ILE A 316 0.57 -6.00 12.16
C ILE A 316 1.36 -6.75 13.24
N VAL A 317 2.52 -6.20 13.61
CA VAL A 317 3.30 -6.61 14.78
C VAL A 317 3.53 -5.40 15.67
N CYS A 318 3.22 -5.51 16.96
CA CYS A 318 3.37 -4.45 17.95
C CYS A 318 4.42 -4.79 19.00
N PHE A 319 5.30 -3.82 19.25
CA PHE A 319 6.27 -3.80 20.33
C PHE A 319 5.88 -2.74 21.36
N TYR A 320 5.86 -3.10 22.65
CA TYR A 320 5.53 -2.18 23.74
C TYR A 320 6.69 -2.05 24.74
N GLU A 321 6.79 -0.87 25.34
CA GLU A 321 7.81 -0.54 26.35
C GLU A 321 7.51 -1.22 27.69
N THR A 322 8.57 -1.51 28.48
CA THR A 322 8.41 -2.05 29.83
C THR A 322 9.27 -1.35 30.88
N LEU A 323 9.96 -0.26 30.52
CA LEU A 323 10.67 0.60 31.47
C LEU A 323 10.09 2.01 31.40
N GLU A 324 10.04 2.68 32.53
CA GLU A 324 9.62 4.07 32.61
C GLU A 324 10.61 4.98 31.88
N SER A 325 10.10 5.90 31.10
CA SER A 325 10.88 6.91 30.39
C SER A 325 11.10 8.12 31.29
N PRO A 326 12.31 8.70 31.35
CA PRO A 326 12.48 10.00 31.96
C PRO A 326 11.69 11.04 31.16
N THR A 327 11.09 12.00 31.86
CA THR A 327 10.26 13.03 31.22
C THR A 327 11.01 14.36 31.07
N ALA A 328 10.48 15.24 30.23
CA ALA A 328 11.07 16.55 30.01
C ALA A 328 10.89 17.46 31.23
N LYS A 329 11.98 18.14 31.63
CA LYS A 329 12.01 19.15 32.70
C LYS A 329 12.94 20.29 32.26
N LYS A 330 12.76 21.50 32.81
CA LYS A 330 13.76 22.57 32.68
C LYS A 330 14.83 22.45 33.76
N ASP A 331 16.09 22.57 33.36
CA ASP A 331 17.21 22.76 34.29
C ASP A 331 17.21 24.18 34.88
N GLU A 332 18.15 24.45 35.80
CA GLU A 332 18.32 25.76 36.46
C GLU A 332 18.64 26.89 35.46
N ASN A 333 19.18 26.55 34.28
CA ASN A 333 19.53 27.49 33.23
C ASN A 333 18.40 27.71 32.21
N GLY A 334 17.26 27.03 32.38
CA GLY A 334 16.11 27.11 31.49
C GLY A 334 16.17 26.23 30.24
N ASN A 335 17.16 25.34 30.13
CA ASN A 335 17.26 24.36 29.05
C ASN A 335 16.39 23.13 29.33
N TRP A 336 15.86 22.51 28.28
CA TRP A 336 15.11 21.27 28.40
C TRP A 336 16.04 20.06 28.56
N THR A 337 15.84 19.31 29.63
CA THR A 337 16.54 18.06 29.96
C THR A 337 15.54 16.91 30.07
N MET A 338 16.01 15.68 29.86
CA MET A 338 15.23 14.45 29.99
C MET A 338 15.59 13.75 31.31
N ASP A 339 15.43 14.46 32.43
CA ASP A 339 15.73 14.04 33.80
C ASP A 339 14.56 14.30 34.77
N GLY A 340 13.36 14.55 34.21
CA GLY A 340 12.12 14.66 34.97
C GLY A 340 11.64 13.31 35.52
N PRO A 341 10.55 13.33 36.33
CA PRO A 341 9.97 12.11 36.90
C PRO A 341 9.71 11.04 35.84
N ALA A 342 10.11 9.80 36.13
CA ALA A 342 9.94 8.71 35.17
C ALA A 342 8.46 8.29 35.07
N ALA A 343 8.01 7.95 33.86
CA ALA A 343 6.66 7.46 33.60
C ALA A 343 6.62 6.51 32.41
N ILE A 344 5.66 5.58 32.41
CA ILE A 344 5.26 4.87 31.19
C ILE A 344 4.46 5.85 30.33
N LEU A 345 4.99 6.17 29.15
CA LEU A 345 4.40 7.18 28.28
C LEU A 345 3.24 6.59 27.48
N VAL A 346 3.39 5.35 27.03
CA VAL A 346 2.37 4.63 26.27
C VAL A 346 2.05 3.33 26.99
N THR A 347 0.80 3.20 27.43
CA THR A 347 0.34 1.97 28.08
C THR A 347 0.41 0.80 27.11
N LYS A 348 0.57 -0.42 27.64
CA LYS A 348 0.56 -1.64 26.81
C LYS A 348 -0.68 -1.72 25.93
N SER A 349 -1.86 -1.41 26.48
CA SER A 349 -3.12 -1.45 25.71
C SER A 349 -3.09 -0.48 24.52
N SER A 350 -2.65 0.77 24.76
CA SER A 350 -2.51 1.77 23.69
C SER A 350 -1.47 1.34 22.65
N ALA A 351 -0.36 0.71 23.06
CA ALA A 351 0.69 0.24 22.16
C ALA A 351 0.30 -1.01 21.33
N THR A 352 -0.71 -1.78 21.75
CA THR A 352 -1.07 -3.06 21.12
C THR A 352 -2.52 -3.12 20.62
N HIS A 353 -3.21 -1.99 20.54
CA HIS A 353 -4.59 -1.91 20.04
C HIS A 353 -4.69 -2.15 18.51
N CYS A 354 -4.77 -3.41 18.12
CA CYS A 354 -4.91 -3.88 16.73
C CYS A 354 -6.18 -4.73 16.52
N ARG A 355 -6.31 -5.42 15.38
CA ARG A 355 -7.46 -6.27 15.07
C ARG A 355 -7.43 -7.53 15.94
N GLN A 356 -8.58 -8.16 16.14
CA GLN A 356 -8.74 -9.30 17.07
C GLN A 356 -7.81 -10.49 16.78
N TRP A 357 -7.48 -10.75 15.51
CA TRP A 357 -6.58 -11.87 15.15
C TRP A 357 -5.09 -11.53 15.31
N GLU A 358 -4.74 -10.30 15.67
CA GLU A 358 -3.38 -9.82 15.95
C GLU A 358 -3.13 -9.67 17.46
N ASP A 359 -4.04 -10.15 18.31
CA ASP A 359 -3.91 -10.12 19.78
C ASP A 359 -3.10 -11.32 20.34
N SER A 360 -2.37 -12.03 19.48
CA SER A 360 -1.57 -13.20 19.88
C SER A 360 -0.12 -12.84 20.21
N ARG A 361 0.57 -13.74 20.92
CA ARG A 361 2.01 -13.59 21.26
C ARG A 361 2.95 -13.55 20.04
N GLU A 362 2.46 -13.96 18.86
CA GLU A 362 3.21 -13.84 17.62
C GLU A 362 3.31 -12.37 17.18
N HIS A 363 2.20 -11.64 17.33
CA HIS A 363 2.04 -10.26 16.88
C HIS A 363 2.41 -9.24 17.96
N ILE A 364 2.27 -9.59 19.25
CA ILE A 364 2.58 -8.70 20.36
C ILE A 364 3.86 -9.15 21.07
N CYS A 365 4.82 -8.23 21.23
CA CYS A 365 6.07 -8.50 21.91
C CYS A 365 6.47 -7.33 22.83
N GLN A 366 7.06 -7.65 23.97
CA GLN A 366 7.63 -6.65 24.85
C GLN A 366 9.08 -6.38 24.49
N VAL A 367 9.52 -5.14 24.67
CA VAL A 367 10.94 -4.76 24.59
C VAL A 367 11.31 -4.08 25.90
N ALA A 368 12.33 -4.62 26.58
CA ALA A 368 12.72 -4.21 27.93
C ALA A 368 13.44 -2.86 27.98
N ARG A 369 12.74 -1.80 27.56
CA ARG A 369 13.29 -0.45 27.29
C ARG A 369 12.28 0.64 27.57
N THR A 370 12.78 1.87 27.65
CA THR A 370 11.99 3.10 27.65
C THR A 370 11.39 3.34 26.27
N HIS A 371 10.35 4.17 26.18
CA HIS A 371 9.67 4.59 24.95
C HIS A 371 10.65 5.09 23.88
N SER A 372 11.65 5.87 24.32
CA SER A 372 12.66 6.44 23.42
C SER A 372 13.73 5.42 23.00
N ASP A 373 13.97 4.38 23.80
CA ASP A 373 15.02 3.37 23.55
C ASP A 373 14.52 2.11 22.86
N ILE A 374 13.21 1.92 22.80
CA ILE A 374 12.55 0.73 22.24
C ILE A 374 12.93 0.43 20.78
N VAL A 375 13.51 1.40 20.07
CA VAL A 375 13.98 1.29 18.67
C VAL A 375 15.50 1.46 18.51
N LYS A 376 16.27 1.55 19.60
CA LYS A 376 17.71 1.88 19.59
C LYS A 376 18.60 0.67 19.86
N PHE A 377 18.66 -0.26 18.94
CA PHE A 377 19.41 -1.50 19.15
C PHE A 377 20.90 -1.35 18.84
N GLY A 378 21.74 -1.91 19.70
CA GLY A 378 23.19 -2.00 19.51
C GLY A 378 23.62 -3.29 18.78
N PRO A 379 24.94 -3.48 18.56
CA PRO A 379 25.47 -4.76 18.09
C PRO A 379 25.19 -5.89 19.09
N HIS A 380 24.74 -7.05 18.61
CA HIS A 380 24.45 -8.26 19.42
C HIS A 380 23.40 -8.05 20.53
N ASP A 381 22.47 -7.14 20.29
CA ASP A 381 21.41 -6.79 21.23
C ASP A 381 20.32 -7.86 21.27
N HIS A 382 20.14 -8.51 22.42
CA HIS A 382 19.14 -9.58 22.58
C HIS A 382 17.69 -9.10 22.40
N GLU A 383 17.41 -7.81 22.60
CA GLU A 383 16.09 -7.25 22.30
C GLU A 383 15.87 -7.12 20.79
N TYR A 384 16.94 -6.86 20.03
CA TYR A 384 16.87 -6.84 18.57
C TYR A 384 16.56 -8.21 17.98
N ASP A 385 17.03 -9.31 18.57
CA ASP A 385 16.69 -10.65 18.08
C ASP A 385 15.19 -10.91 18.06
N LYS A 386 14.45 -10.38 19.03
CA LYS A 386 12.98 -10.49 19.07
C LYS A 386 12.33 -9.75 17.90
N VAL A 387 12.87 -8.58 17.55
CA VAL A 387 12.44 -7.74 16.43
C VAL A 387 12.78 -8.42 15.11
N ARG A 388 14.04 -8.81 14.95
CA ARG A 388 14.60 -9.44 13.76
C ARG A 388 13.82 -10.69 13.35
N VAL A 389 13.54 -11.59 14.30
CA VAL A 389 12.78 -12.82 14.02
C VAL A 389 11.35 -12.52 13.54
N ARG A 390 10.70 -11.51 14.12
CA ARG A 390 9.34 -11.13 13.71
C ARG A 390 9.32 -10.43 12.36
N LEU A 391 10.29 -9.56 12.09
CA LEU A 391 10.42 -8.91 10.81
C LEU A 391 10.71 -9.91 9.68
N ASP A 392 11.65 -10.84 9.89
CA ASP A 392 11.95 -11.91 8.93
C ASP A 392 10.70 -12.77 8.64
N ARG A 393 9.96 -13.19 9.68
CA ARG A 393 8.70 -13.91 9.50
C ARG A 393 7.68 -13.11 8.69
N LEU A 394 7.52 -11.83 9.01
CA LEU A 394 6.60 -10.93 8.31
C LEU A 394 6.98 -10.78 6.84
N VAL A 395 8.27 -10.62 6.53
CA VAL A 395 8.80 -10.59 5.17
C VAL A 395 8.55 -11.92 4.45
N ARG A 396 8.85 -13.07 5.06
CA ARG A 396 8.62 -14.40 4.46
C ARG A 396 7.13 -14.63 4.14
N ARG A 397 6.24 -14.21 5.04
CA ARG A 397 4.78 -14.26 4.81
C ARG A 397 4.38 -13.33 3.65
N ALA A 398 4.93 -12.12 3.58
CA ALA A 398 4.69 -11.18 2.47
C ALA A 398 5.08 -11.77 1.11
N LEU A 399 6.25 -12.41 1.04
CA LEU A 399 6.73 -13.06 -0.17
C LEU A 399 5.88 -14.27 -0.55
N THR A 400 5.41 -15.04 0.43
CA THR A 400 4.52 -16.18 0.21
C THR A 400 3.16 -15.71 -0.32
N ALA A 401 2.55 -14.71 0.30
CA ALA A 401 1.28 -14.13 -0.13
C ALA A 401 1.40 -13.57 -1.55
N ARG A 402 2.49 -12.83 -1.83
CA ARG A 402 2.80 -12.37 -3.18
C ARG A 402 2.97 -13.51 -4.17
N HIS A 403 3.73 -14.54 -3.83
CA HIS A 403 3.95 -15.67 -4.73
C HIS A 403 2.64 -16.40 -5.01
N GLN A 404 1.74 -16.52 -4.03
CA GLN A 404 0.40 -17.07 -4.23
C GLN A 404 -0.42 -16.20 -5.19
N VAL A 405 -0.43 -14.88 -5.02
CA VAL A 405 -1.11 -13.94 -5.94
C VAL A 405 -0.48 -13.96 -7.34
N GLN A 406 0.85 -14.04 -7.43
CA GLN A 406 1.55 -14.14 -8.71
C GLN A 406 1.40 -15.50 -9.36
N LYS A 407 1.21 -16.58 -8.59
CA LYS A 407 0.96 -17.92 -9.09
C LYS A 407 -0.51 -18.10 -9.48
N SER A 408 -1.46 -17.48 -8.79
CA SER A 408 -2.85 -17.42 -9.23
C SER A 408 -2.95 -16.56 -10.49
N ASN A 409 -2.37 -15.34 -10.49
CA ASN A 409 -2.31 -14.49 -11.68
C ASN A 409 -1.46 -15.10 -12.79
N GLY A 410 -0.41 -15.84 -12.47
CA GLY A 410 0.50 -16.48 -13.41
C GLY A 410 -0.07 -17.77 -13.97
N LYS A 411 -0.87 -18.50 -13.21
CA LYS A 411 -1.74 -19.58 -13.73
C LYS A 411 -2.85 -18.99 -14.58
N ALA A 412 -3.52 -17.93 -14.13
CA ALA A 412 -4.52 -17.23 -14.94
C ALA A 412 -3.89 -16.69 -16.23
N LYS A 413 -2.72 -16.08 -16.14
CA LYS A 413 -1.96 -15.53 -17.26
C LYS A 413 -1.34 -16.62 -18.14
N ALA A 414 -0.84 -17.74 -17.61
CA ALA A 414 -0.36 -18.88 -18.41
C ALA A 414 -1.52 -19.64 -19.05
N VAL A 415 -2.69 -19.68 -18.42
CA VAL A 415 -3.94 -20.14 -19.04
C VAL A 415 -4.37 -19.17 -20.14
N LEU A 416 -4.19 -17.86 -19.96
CA LEU A 416 -4.47 -16.85 -21.00
C LEU A 416 -3.37 -16.76 -22.08
N LEU A 417 -2.13 -17.19 -21.79
CA LEU A 417 -0.92 -17.02 -22.62
C LEU A 417 -0.29 -18.32 -23.13
N ASP A 418 -0.88 -19.50 -22.88
CA ASP A 418 -0.46 -20.77 -23.47
C ASP A 418 -0.53 -20.63 -25.00
N SER A 419 0.49 -21.07 -25.74
CA SER A 419 0.55 -20.95 -27.21
C SER A 419 -0.57 -21.71 -27.94
N ARG A 420 -1.26 -22.62 -27.24
CA ARG A 420 -2.51 -23.26 -27.72
C ARG A 420 -3.76 -22.38 -27.53
N ILE A 421 -3.63 -21.28 -26.78
CA ILE A 421 -4.66 -20.29 -26.43
C ILE A 421 -4.31 -18.90 -27.00
N THR A 422 -3.05 -18.55 -27.24
CA THR A 422 -2.65 -17.23 -27.80
C THR A 422 -2.66 -17.12 -29.31
N ASP A 423 -2.64 -18.24 -30.06
CA ASP A 423 -3.00 -18.22 -31.48
C ASP A 423 -4.53 -18.21 -31.71
N ALA A 424 -5.32 -17.95 -30.66
CA ALA A 424 -6.78 -17.94 -30.69
C ALA A 424 -7.42 -16.61 -31.12
N LEU A 425 -6.74 -15.82 -31.96
CA LEU A 425 -7.48 -14.97 -32.90
C LEU A 425 -8.00 -15.78 -34.11
N GLU A 426 -7.60 -17.05 -34.26
CA GLU A 426 -8.11 -17.97 -35.29
C GLU A 426 -8.49 -19.39 -34.82
N ILE A 427 -8.73 -19.63 -33.52
CA ILE A 427 -9.24 -20.94 -33.07
C ILE A 427 -10.78 -20.92 -33.08
N LYS A 428 -11.36 -21.51 -34.14
CA LYS A 428 -12.79 -21.86 -34.19
C LYS A 428 -13.14 -22.72 -32.99
N VAL A 429 -14.17 -22.30 -32.28
CA VAL A 429 -14.80 -23.10 -31.25
C VAL A 429 -15.14 -24.46 -31.83
N GLY A 430 -14.50 -25.49 -31.32
CA GLY A 430 -14.60 -26.82 -31.90
C GLY A 430 -13.66 -27.87 -31.30
N THR A 431 -12.55 -27.45 -30.69
CA THR A 431 -11.42 -28.34 -30.42
C THR A 431 -10.94 -28.36 -28.97
N LEU A 432 -11.69 -27.79 -28.02
CA LEU A 432 -11.38 -27.94 -26.59
C LEU A 432 -11.85 -29.31 -26.09
N PRO A 433 -10.97 -30.15 -25.49
CA PRO A 433 -11.36 -31.46 -24.96
C PRO A 433 -12.35 -31.33 -23.80
N SER A 434 -13.33 -32.23 -23.73
CA SER A 434 -14.38 -32.25 -22.68
C SER A 434 -13.87 -32.41 -21.25
N ASP A 435 -12.59 -32.79 -21.09
CA ASP A 435 -11.93 -33.01 -19.80
C ASP A 435 -11.00 -31.87 -19.38
N PHE A 436 -10.96 -30.75 -20.12
CA PHE A 436 -10.12 -29.57 -19.81
C PHE A 436 -10.30 -29.06 -18.37
N MET A 437 -11.55 -29.03 -17.90
CA MET A 437 -11.89 -28.61 -16.53
C MET A 437 -11.40 -29.61 -15.46
N LYS A 438 -11.20 -30.89 -15.79
CA LYS A 438 -10.71 -31.90 -14.83
C LYS A 438 -9.20 -31.83 -14.60
N HIS A 439 -8.46 -31.19 -15.52
CA HIS A 439 -7.00 -31.03 -15.44
C HIS A 439 -6.57 -29.73 -14.76
N LEU A 440 -7.52 -28.83 -14.48
CA LEU A 440 -7.27 -27.62 -13.71
C LEU A 440 -7.35 -27.93 -12.19
N PRO A 441 -6.48 -27.33 -11.36
CA PRO A 441 -6.64 -27.42 -9.91
C PRO A 441 -7.92 -26.70 -9.49
N SER A 442 -8.65 -27.25 -8.52
CA SER A 442 -9.90 -26.71 -7.95
C SER A 442 -9.86 -25.22 -7.60
N THR A 443 -8.69 -24.71 -7.22
CA THR A 443 -8.46 -23.28 -6.95
C THR A 443 -8.64 -22.40 -8.20
N ALA A 444 -8.28 -22.89 -9.39
CA ALA A 444 -8.41 -22.15 -10.65
C ALA A 444 -9.86 -22.06 -11.14
N HIS A 445 -10.72 -23.00 -10.74
CA HIS A 445 -12.15 -22.96 -11.07
C HIS A 445 -12.87 -21.80 -10.38
N ALA A 446 -12.55 -21.52 -9.12
CA ALA A 446 -13.09 -20.40 -8.37
C ALA A 446 -12.68 -19.05 -9.00
N ASP A 447 -11.39 -18.91 -9.33
CA ASP A 447 -10.87 -17.70 -9.98
C ASP A 447 -11.56 -17.43 -11.33
N ILE A 448 -11.79 -18.48 -12.13
CA ILE A 448 -12.49 -18.38 -13.42
C ILE A 448 -13.97 -18.00 -13.21
N ALA A 449 -14.64 -18.61 -12.23
CA ALA A 449 -16.03 -18.31 -11.91
C ALA A 449 -16.21 -16.85 -11.44
N ASP A 450 -15.31 -16.36 -10.58
CA ASP A 450 -15.34 -14.98 -10.08
C ASP A 450 -15.10 -13.95 -11.19
N ILE A 451 -14.19 -14.24 -12.13
CA ILE A 451 -13.93 -13.38 -13.30
C ILE A 451 -15.16 -13.31 -14.20
N ILE A 452 -15.77 -14.46 -14.53
CA ILE A 452 -16.98 -14.53 -15.36
C ILE A 452 -18.11 -13.76 -14.68
N PHE A 453 -18.31 -14.00 -13.39
CA PHE A 453 -19.34 -13.37 -12.57
C PHE A 453 -19.20 -11.85 -12.50
N SER A 454 -17.99 -11.35 -12.23
CA SER A 454 -17.69 -9.93 -12.19
C SER A 454 -17.97 -9.24 -13.53
N ASN A 455 -17.62 -9.90 -14.64
CA ASN A 455 -17.85 -9.36 -15.98
C ASN A 455 -19.34 -9.25 -16.32
N CYS A 456 -20.16 -10.24 -15.94
CA CYS A 456 -21.60 -10.20 -16.17
C CYS A 456 -22.29 -9.11 -15.35
N LYS A 457 -21.87 -8.93 -14.10
CA LYS A 457 -22.36 -7.87 -13.21
C LYS A 457 -22.11 -6.48 -13.80
N VAL A 458 -20.92 -6.24 -14.33
CA VAL A 458 -20.54 -4.97 -14.99
C VAL A 458 -21.31 -4.76 -16.29
N ALA A 459 -21.39 -5.77 -17.16
CA ALA A 459 -22.09 -5.66 -18.44
C ALA A 459 -23.58 -5.35 -18.26
N CYS A 460 -24.23 -5.99 -17.29
CA CYS A 460 -25.62 -5.73 -16.95
C CYS A 460 -25.81 -4.29 -16.45
N PHE A 461 -24.99 -3.87 -15.49
CA PHE A 461 -25.04 -2.52 -14.94
C PHE A 461 -24.88 -1.45 -16.02
N ASP A 462 -23.90 -1.60 -16.91
CA ASP A 462 -23.63 -0.64 -17.98
C ASP A 462 -24.76 -0.59 -19.00
N PHE A 463 -25.29 -1.74 -19.42
CA PHE A 463 -26.42 -1.80 -20.33
C PHE A 463 -27.63 -1.01 -19.80
N TYR A 464 -28.01 -1.22 -18.54
CA TYR A 464 -29.16 -0.55 -17.95
C TYR A 464 -28.98 0.94 -17.76
N ARG A 465 -27.77 1.37 -17.40
CA ARG A 465 -27.40 2.77 -17.27
C ARG A 465 -27.45 3.46 -18.63
N VAL A 466 -26.83 2.87 -19.64
CA VAL A 466 -26.72 3.42 -21.01
C VAL A 466 -28.10 3.60 -21.64
N HIS A 467 -28.99 2.62 -21.48
CA HIS A 467 -30.31 2.65 -22.09
C HIS A 467 -31.40 3.31 -21.23
N GLY A 468 -31.04 3.91 -20.08
CA GLY A 468 -31.99 4.66 -19.24
C GLY A 468 -33.11 3.80 -18.65
N LEU A 469 -32.94 2.48 -18.62
CA LEU A 469 -34.01 1.50 -18.35
C LEU A 469 -34.47 1.49 -16.89
N TYR A 470 -33.73 2.15 -16.00
CA TYR A 470 -34.12 2.43 -14.63
C TYR A 470 -35.19 3.52 -14.50
N ARG A 471 -35.43 4.27 -15.58
CA ARG A 471 -36.40 5.37 -15.63
C ARG A 471 -37.72 4.98 -16.28
N THR A 472 -37.76 3.90 -17.05
CA THR A 472 -38.92 3.45 -17.84
C THR A 472 -39.92 2.64 -17.01
N LYS A 473 -41.21 2.96 -17.19
CA LYS A 473 -42.35 2.13 -16.81
C LYS A 473 -42.68 1.27 -18.03
N PHE A 474 -42.95 -0.03 -17.84
CA PHE A 474 -43.04 -0.98 -18.96
C PHE A 474 -44.46 -1.47 -19.24
N GLY A 475 -45.40 -1.31 -18.29
CA GLY A 475 -46.80 -1.63 -18.52
C GLY A 475 -47.58 -0.39 -18.96
N ASN A 476 -48.46 -0.54 -19.96
CA ASN A 476 -49.42 0.51 -20.36
C ASN A 476 -50.44 0.86 -19.25
N ARG A 477 -50.43 0.10 -18.14
CA ARG A 477 -51.28 0.29 -16.94
C ARG A 477 -50.50 0.76 -15.70
N ASP A 478 -49.19 0.99 -15.80
CA ASP A 478 -48.37 1.43 -14.66
C ASP A 478 -48.80 2.84 -14.21
N GLY A 479 -49.35 2.94 -12.99
CA GLY A 479 -49.78 4.18 -12.37
C GLY A 479 -48.59 5.03 -11.89
N PRO A 480 -48.81 6.29 -11.45
CA PRO A 480 -47.76 7.20 -11.01
C PRO A 480 -46.86 6.64 -9.89
N PHE A 481 -47.43 5.80 -9.02
CA PHE A 481 -46.82 5.30 -7.78
C PHE A 481 -46.23 3.89 -7.88
N ASP A 482 -46.32 3.24 -9.04
CA ASP A 482 -45.76 1.90 -9.22
C ASP A 482 -44.22 1.94 -9.25
N GLN A 483 -43.60 0.96 -8.56
CA GLN A 483 -42.14 0.86 -8.48
C GLN A 483 -41.53 0.60 -9.84
N LYS A 484 -40.47 1.37 -10.16
CA LYS A 484 -39.69 1.12 -11.36
C LYS A 484 -38.86 -0.15 -11.17
N LEU A 485 -38.64 -0.85 -12.28
CA LEU A 485 -38.08 -2.22 -12.34
C LEU A 485 -36.78 -2.44 -11.55
N PHE A 486 -35.94 -1.41 -11.47
CA PHE A 486 -34.65 -1.42 -10.76
C PHE A 486 -34.61 -0.43 -9.58
N GLN A 487 -35.76 0.05 -9.11
CA GLN A 487 -35.87 0.79 -7.87
C GLN A 487 -35.56 -0.16 -6.71
N ILE A 488 -34.61 0.22 -5.85
CA ILE A 488 -34.29 -0.55 -4.64
C ILE A 488 -35.44 -0.33 -3.66
N SER A 489 -35.95 -1.39 -3.03
CA SER A 489 -37.11 -1.34 -2.13
C SER A 489 -36.91 -0.41 -0.91
N ALA A 490 -35.68 0.05 -0.66
CA ALA A 490 -35.32 0.97 0.42
C ALA A 490 -34.84 2.37 -0.06
N LEU A 491 -34.58 2.60 -1.35
CA LEU A 491 -33.99 3.86 -1.85
C LEU A 491 -34.57 4.28 -3.22
N PRO A 492 -34.83 5.58 -3.44
CA PRO A 492 -35.52 6.07 -4.65
C PRO A 492 -34.63 6.13 -5.91
N TRP A 493 -33.39 5.61 -5.88
CA TRP A 493 -32.39 5.78 -6.95
C TRP A 493 -31.80 4.45 -7.46
N PHE A 494 -31.30 4.47 -8.70
CA PHE A 494 -30.66 3.32 -9.37
C PHE A 494 -29.23 3.10 -8.85
N PRO A 495 -28.78 1.85 -8.63
CA PRO A 495 -27.40 1.51 -8.26
C PRO A 495 -26.36 2.45 -8.88
N LEU A 496 -25.47 3.02 -8.06
CA LEU A 496 -24.38 3.88 -8.53
C LEU A 496 -23.19 3.05 -9.02
N THR A 497 -23.06 1.82 -8.54
CA THR A 497 -22.03 0.87 -8.97
C THR A 497 -22.62 -0.52 -9.22
N PRO A 498 -21.97 -1.35 -10.06
CA PRO A 498 -22.37 -2.74 -10.25
C PRO A 498 -22.48 -3.51 -8.93
N ASN A 499 -21.72 -3.11 -7.91
CA ASN A 499 -21.61 -3.75 -6.59
C ASN A 499 -22.70 -3.40 -5.60
N ASP A 500 -23.60 -2.47 -5.92
CA ASP A 500 -24.63 -2.02 -4.98
C ASP A 500 -25.82 -3.01 -4.87
N LEU A 501 -25.83 -4.08 -5.67
CA LEU A 501 -26.81 -5.18 -5.61
C LEU A 501 -26.09 -6.53 -5.55
N GLU A 502 -26.62 -7.42 -4.73
CA GLU A 502 -26.23 -8.82 -4.64
C GLU A 502 -26.75 -9.62 -5.84
N LEU A 503 -26.12 -10.77 -6.15
CA LEU A 503 -26.46 -11.60 -7.32
C LEU A 503 -27.95 -11.94 -7.41
N HIS A 504 -28.53 -12.41 -6.31
CA HIS A 504 -29.93 -12.81 -6.27
C HIS A 504 -30.89 -11.64 -6.50
N GLU A 505 -30.50 -10.42 -6.13
CA GLU A 505 -31.29 -9.20 -6.35
C GLU A 505 -31.24 -8.77 -7.81
N TRP A 506 -30.05 -8.86 -8.43
CA TRP A 506 -29.89 -8.71 -9.87
C TRP A 506 -30.83 -9.70 -10.58
N THR A 507 -30.70 -11.00 -10.30
CA THR A 507 -31.49 -12.07 -10.91
C THR A 507 -33.00 -11.88 -10.72
N SER A 508 -33.46 -11.51 -9.53
CA SER A 508 -34.89 -11.26 -9.28
C SER A 508 -35.44 -10.14 -10.14
N LYS A 509 -34.70 -9.02 -10.24
CA LYS A 509 -35.14 -7.86 -11.02
C LYS A 509 -35.16 -8.13 -12.53
N PHE A 510 -34.26 -8.98 -13.01
CA PHE A 510 -34.28 -9.46 -14.40
C PHE A 510 -35.52 -10.26 -14.75
N VAL A 511 -35.89 -11.20 -13.88
CA VAL A 511 -37.07 -12.04 -14.08
C VAL A 511 -38.33 -11.18 -14.14
N ASP A 512 -38.42 -10.15 -13.30
CA ASP A 512 -39.56 -9.23 -13.30
C ASP A 512 -39.55 -8.26 -14.48
N ALA A 513 -38.36 -7.83 -14.95
CA ALA A 513 -38.19 -7.05 -16.18
C ALA A 513 -38.74 -7.75 -17.40
N PHE A 514 -38.34 -9.00 -17.56
CA PHE A 514 -38.75 -9.83 -18.69
C PHE A 514 -40.26 -10.11 -18.69
N LYS A 515 -40.86 -10.35 -17.52
CA LYS A 515 -42.32 -10.54 -17.39
C LYS A 515 -43.11 -9.31 -17.87
N ARG A 516 -42.61 -8.10 -17.60
CA ARG A 516 -43.29 -6.84 -17.94
C ARG A 516 -43.08 -6.42 -19.39
N ILE A 517 -41.91 -6.68 -19.98
CA ILE A 517 -41.60 -6.37 -21.38
C ILE A 517 -42.49 -7.19 -22.35
N ASN A 518 -42.98 -8.35 -21.92
CA ASN A 518 -43.76 -9.28 -22.75
C ASN A 518 -45.27 -9.30 -22.42
N GLU A 519 -45.85 -8.21 -21.88
CA GLU A 519 -47.30 -8.03 -21.93
C GLU A 519 -47.76 -7.91 -23.41
N PRO A 520 -48.87 -8.57 -23.80
CA PRO A 520 -49.02 -9.06 -25.16
C PRO A 520 -49.39 -7.94 -26.13
N ASP A 521 -48.47 -7.63 -27.02
CA ASP A 521 -48.67 -7.88 -28.46
C ASP A 521 -47.50 -8.71 -29.00
N SER A 522 -47.68 -10.04 -28.93
CA SER A 522 -47.00 -11.13 -29.66
C SER A 522 -45.54 -11.53 -29.33
N PHE A 523 -45.34 -12.48 -28.40
CA PHE A 523 -44.92 -13.88 -28.68
C PHE A 523 -44.99 -14.74 -27.40
N CYS A 524 -45.19 -16.05 -27.57
CA CYS A 524 -45.66 -17.01 -26.56
C CYS A 524 -44.77 -17.11 -25.29
N SER A 525 -45.33 -16.78 -24.12
CA SER A 525 -44.68 -16.79 -22.80
C SER A 525 -44.64 -18.16 -22.09
N SER A 526 -45.14 -19.22 -22.73
CA SER A 526 -45.31 -20.53 -22.07
C SER A 526 -44.01 -21.33 -21.90
N SER A 527 -42.92 -21.03 -22.63
CA SER A 527 -41.68 -21.83 -22.55
C SER A 527 -40.69 -21.40 -21.45
N LEU A 528 -40.85 -20.22 -20.83
CA LEU A 528 -39.91 -19.71 -19.81
C LEU A 528 -40.47 -19.76 -18.38
N ARG A 529 -41.80 -19.74 -18.23
CA ARG A 529 -42.48 -19.80 -16.92
C ARG A 529 -42.27 -21.16 -16.22
N GLU A 530 -42.05 -22.23 -16.98
CA GLU A 530 -41.73 -23.57 -16.47
C GLU A 530 -40.23 -23.75 -16.17
N TYR A 531 -39.34 -22.96 -16.81
CA TYR A 531 -37.88 -23.14 -16.69
C TYR A 531 -37.26 -22.31 -15.55
N ILE A 532 -37.66 -21.05 -15.37
CA ILE A 532 -36.94 -20.10 -14.51
C ILE A 532 -37.06 -20.38 -12.99
N PRO A 533 -38.25 -20.71 -12.42
CA PRO A 533 -38.37 -20.91 -10.97
C PRO A 533 -37.65 -22.15 -10.44
N SER A 534 -37.53 -23.21 -11.26
CA SER A 534 -36.80 -24.45 -10.92
C SER A 534 -35.28 -24.28 -10.98
N ILE A 535 -34.80 -23.36 -11.82
CA ILE A 535 -33.39 -23.16 -12.14
C ILE A 535 -32.67 -22.34 -11.07
N PHE A 536 -33.28 -21.26 -10.59
CA PHE A 536 -32.64 -20.35 -9.64
C PHE A 536 -32.82 -20.75 -8.17
N SER A 537 -33.70 -21.71 -7.87
CA SER A 537 -33.84 -22.25 -6.50
C SER A 537 -32.60 -23.02 -6.02
N HIS A 538 -31.73 -23.47 -6.94
CA HIS A 538 -30.53 -24.24 -6.65
C HIS A 538 -29.28 -23.39 -6.34
N ILE A 539 -29.29 -22.10 -6.69
CA ILE A 539 -28.17 -21.19 -6.48
C ILE A 539 -28.38 -20.43 -5.17
N THR A 540 -28.12 -21.10 -4.05
CA THR A 540 -28.05 -20.45 -2.74
C THR A 540 -26.58 -20.26 -2.33
N LYS A 541 -26.13 -19.00 -2.28
CA LYS A 541 -24.86 -18.48 -1.73
C LYS A 541 -23.54 -19.10 -2.26
N ILE A 542 -22.53 -18.24 -2.42
CA ILE A 542 -21.14 -18.58 -2.79
C ILE A 542 -20.56 -19.73 -1.93
N THR A 543 -21.00 -19.87 -0.68
CA THR A 543 -20.61 -20.95 0.23
C THR A 543 -20.96 -22.37 -0.25
N ASN A 544 -21.88 -22.55 -1.21
CA ASN A 544 -22.29 -23.86 -1.71
C ASN A 544 -21.57 -24.32 -3.00
N LEU A 545 -20.87 -23.40 -3.70
CA LEU A 545 -19.95 -23.71 -4.81
C LEU A 545 -18.78 -24.57 -4.35
N VAL A 546 -18.55 -24.57 -3.05
CA VAL A 546 -17.49 -25.25 -2.36
C VAL A 546 -18.14 -26.33 -1.49
N ASP A 547 -17.71 -27.57 -1.61
CA ASP A 547 -18.21 -28.65 -0.75
C ASP A 547 -17.70 -28.52 0.69
N ALA A 548 -18.17 -29.40 1.58
CA ALA A 548 -17.76 -29.43 2.99
C ALA A 548 -16.24 -29.63 3.20
N TRP A 549 -15.49 -29.93 2.12
CA TRP A 549 -14.04 -30.16 2.10
C TRP A 549 -13.27 -29.05 1.37
N GLN A 550 -13.90 -27.90 1.15
CA GLN A 550 -13.31 -26.76 0.45
C GLN A 550 -12.99 -27.00 -1.04
N LYS A 551 -13.63 -27.99 -1.68
CA LYS A 551 -13.44 -28.27 -3.12
C LYS A 551 -14.57 -27.68 -3.96
N VAL A 552 -14.20 -27.05 -5.07
CA VAL A 552 -15.16 -26.44 -6.01
C VAL A 552 -15.96 -27.53 -6.72
N LYS A 553 -17.28 -27.42 -6.67
CA LYS A 553 -18.23 -28.27 -7.39
C LYS A 553 -18.30 -27.83 -8.85
N VAL A 554 -17.62 -28.57 -9.72
CA VAL A 554 -17.42 -28.25 -11.16
C VAL A 554 -18.74 -28.04 -11.91
N ASN A 555 -19.77 -28.83 -11.60
CA ASN A 555 -21.11 -28.70 -12.20
C ASN A 555 -21.76 -27.33 -11.92
N MET A 556 -21.53 -26.75 -10.74
CA MET A 556 -22.12 -25.46 -10.38
C MET A 556 -21.42 -24.27 -11.09
N VAL A 557 -20.16 -24.45 -11.51
CA VAL A 557 -19.43 -23.46 -12.33
C VAL A 557 -19.96 -23.43 -13.76
N GLU A 558 -20.21 -24.60 -14.34
CA GLU A 558 -20.83 -24.75 -15.66
C GLU A 558 -22.24 -24.15 -15.69
N GLU A 559 -23.02 -24.37 -14.64
CA GLU A 559 -24.34 -23.75 -14.43
C GLU A 559 -24.25 -22.22 -14.39
N CYS A 560 -23.35 -21.63 -13.58
CA CYS A 560 -23.15 -20.19 -13.51
C CYS A 560 -22.80 -19.56 -14.87
N LEU A 561 -22.01 -20.25 -15.69
CA LEU A 561 -21.65 -19.81 -17.03
C LEU A 561 -22.86 -19.82 -17.97
N VAL A 562 -23.64 -20.90 -17.98
CA VAL A 562 -24.85 -21.01 -18.80
C VAL A 562 -25.87 -19.91 -18.46
N TYR A 563 -26.07 -19.62 -17.17
CA TYR A 563 -27.01 -18.58 -16.74
C TYR A 563 -26.57 -17.16 -17.10
N SER A 564 -25.26 -16.91 -17.04
CA SER A 564 -24.64 -15.65 -17.46
C SER A 564 -24.86 -15.34 -18.94
N LEU A 565 -24.91 -16.38 -19.79
CA LEU A 565 -25.05 -16.25 -21.24
C LEU A 565 -26.48 -16.11 -21.73
N ALA A 566 -27.42 -16.74 -21.02
CA ALA A 566 -28.84 -16.49 -21.22
C ALA A 566 -29.17 -15.02 -20.94
N LEU A 567 -28.54 -14.45 -19.92
CA LEU A 567 -28.76 -13.07 -19.49
C LEU A 567 -28.28 -12.03 -20.50
N CYS A 568 -27.05 -12.16 -21.02
CA CYS A 568 -26.51 -11.25 -22.04
C CYS A 568 -27.32 -11.25 -23.35
N TRP A 569 -28.00 -12.35 -23.66
CA TRP A 569 -28.79 -12.52 -24.87
C TRP A 569 -30.11 -11.76 -24.81
N ILE A 570 -30.82 -11.88 -23.68
CA ILE A 570 -32.13 -11.25 -23.46
C ILE A 570 -32.02 -9.72 -23.50
N LEU A 571 -30.86 -9.17 -23.14
CA LEU A 571 -30.66 -7.72 -23.02
C LEU A 571 -30.20 -7.06 -24.32
N ASN A 572 -30.10 -7.75 -25.45
CA ASN A 572 -29.67 -7.13 -26.72
C ASN A 572 -28.41 -6.24 -26.61
N GLY A 573 -27.49 -6.61 -25.73
CA GLY A 573 -26.18 -5.97 -25.58
C GLY A 573 -25.32 -6.35 -26.77
N HIS A 574 -25.45 -5.60 -27.87
CA HIS A 574 -24.85 -5.86 -29.20
C HIS A 574 -23.30 -5.94 -29.24
N HIS A 575 -22.61 -6.03 -28.10
CA HIS A 575 -21.16 -6.28 -28.01
C HIS A 575 -20.71 -7.34 -26.99
N SER A 576 -21.61 -8.08 -26.32
CA SER A 576 -21.22 -8.97 -25.19
C SER A 576 -21.46 -10.47 -25.46
N LEU A 577 -22.06 -10.80 -26.61
CA LEU A 577 -22.86 -12.01 -26.80
C LEU A 577 -22.30 -12.98 -27.84
N ASP A 578 -21.61 -12.51 -28.87
CA ASP A 578 -21.24 -13.38 -30.00
C ASP A 578 -20.06 -14.32 -29.69
N ARG A 579 -19.25 -14.02 -28.66
CA ARG A 579 -18.00 -14.76 -28.40
C ARG A 579 -18.14 -15.91 -27.40
N LEU A 580 -18.87 -15.71 -26.32
CA LEU A 580 -19.10 -16.79 -25.35
C LEU A 580 -20.05 -17.87 -25.90
N LYS A 581 -20.87 -17.51 -26.90
CA LYS A 581 -21.89 -18.37 -27.51
C LYS A 581 -21.43 -19.20 -28.70
N ALA A 582 -20.41 -18.79 -29.45
CA ALA A 582 -19.74 -19.74 -30.32
C ALA A 582 -19.14 -20.87 -29.45
N LEU A 583 -18.54 -20.48 -28.31
CA LEU A 583 -17.60 -21.28 -27.50
C LEU A 583 -18.23 -22.44 -26.74
N TRP A 584 -19.42 -22.22 -26.22
CA TRP A 584 -20.19 -23.25 -25.53
C TRP A 584 -20.90 -24.20 -26.53
N ALA A 585 -20.98 -23.89 -27.83
CA ALA A 585 -21.80 -24.65 -28.78
C ALA A 585 -21.07 -25.81 -29.50
N VAL A 586 -19.77 -25.99 -29.27
CA VAL A 586 -19.11 -27.29 -29.50
C VAL A 586 -18.81 -27.97 -28.16
N ILE A 587 -19.65 -27.69 -27.16
CA ILE A 587 -19.73 -28.51 -25.95
C ILE A 587 -20.26 -29.89 -26.27
N HIS A 588 -19.40 -30.63 -26.96
CA HIS A 588 -19.19 -32.00 -26.60
C HIS A 588 -20.28 -32.94 -27.10
N GLN A 589 -20.70 -32.77 -28.37
CA GLN A 589 -21.37 -33.85 -29.09
C GLN A 589 -20.73 -34.13 -30.44
N SER A 590 -20.20 -35.34 -30.54
CA SER A 590 -19.68 -36.01 -31.74
C SER A 590 -20.77 -36.74 -32.55
N GLU A 591 -22.04 -36.78 -32.11
CA GLU A 591 -23.04 -37.71 -32.70
C GLU A 591 -24.51 -37.21 -32.77
N LEU A 592 -24.80 -35.91 -32.92
CA LEU A 592 -26.17 -35.45 -33.22
C LEU A 592 -26.27 -34.66 -34.53
N ARG A 593 -27.27 -35.05 -35.35
CA ARG A 593 -27.41 -34.77 -36.78
C ARG A 593 -28.19 -33.46 -37.02
N SER A 594 -27.42 -32.40 -37.30
CA SER A 594 -27.78 -31.08 -37.89
C SER A 594 -28.22 -29.93 -36.96
N ILE A 595 -27.52 -28.79 -37.13
CA ILE A 595 -27.83 -27.42 -36.67
C ILE A 595 -27.99 -26.56 -37.95
N ASP A 596 -29.08 -25.79 -38.05
CA ASP A 596 -29.47 -24.98 -39.21
C ASP A 596 -28.72 -23.63 -39.28
N LYS A 597 -28.19 -23.28 -40.46
CA LYS A 597 -27.37 -22.09 -40.74
C LYS A 597 -28.17 -20.77 -40.77
N ALA A 598 -29.51 -20.79 -40.78
CA ALA A 598 -30.34 -19.58 -40.67
C ALA A 598 -30.47 -19.01 -39.24
N GLN A 599 -30.00 -19.74 -38.22
CA GLN A 599 -30.11 -19.33 -36.80
C GLN A 599 -28.91 -18.53 -36.27
N LEU A 600 -27.91 -18.24 -37.11
CA LEU A 600 -26.66 -17.60 -36.68
C LEU A 600 -26.37 -16.23 -37.30
N MET A 601 -27.25 -15.67 -38.15
CA MET A 601 -27.12 -14.29 -38.66
C MET A 601 -28.49 -13.70 -39.02
N PRO A 602 -28.71 -12.38 -38.90
CA PRO A 602 -29.67 -11.67 -39.74
C PRO A 602 -29.13 -11.46 -41.16
N PRO A 603 -30.01 -11.31 -42.18
CA PRO A 603 -29.62 -11.19 -43.59
C PRO A 603 -28.91 -9.86 -43.92
N PRO A 604 -28.12 -9.82 -45.02
CA PRO A 604 -27.26 -8.69 -45.38
C PRO A 604 -28.06 -7.54 -46.02
N SER A 605 -28.69 -6.69 -45.20
CA SER A 605 -29.13 -5.35 -45.61
C SER A 605 -29.57 -4.49 -44.40
N ALA A 606 -28.66 -4.04 -43.53
CA ALA A 606 -28.97 -2.97 -42.55
C ALA A 606 -27.72 -2.35 -41.89
N TYR A 607 -26.70 -1.99 -42.66
CA TYR A 607 -26.05 -0.72 -42.35
C TYR A 607 -26.85 0.34 -43.11
N PRO A 608 -27.43 1.37 -42.47
CA PRO A 608 -27.91 2.50 -43.23
C PRO A 608 -26.69 3.30 -43.73
N PRO A 609 -26.58 3.60 -45.03
CA PRO A 609 -25.87 4.80 -45.46
C PRO A 609 -26.65 6.03 -44.98
N ALA A 610 -25.94 7.14 -44.86
CA ALA A 610 -26.50 8.44 -44.49
C ALA A 610 -27.57 8.94 -45.51
N THR A 611 -28.47 9.82 -45.03
CA THR A 611 -29.43 10.71 -45.75
C THR A 611 -30.63 9.99 -46.41
N ASP A 612 -31.89 10.44 -46.42
CA ASP A 612 -32.51 11.77 -46.32
C ASP A 612 -33.93 11.68 -45.73
N PHE A 613 -34.37 12.78 -45.10
CA PHE A 613 -35.78 13.10 -44.85
C PHE A 613 -36.43 13.48 -46.20
N ASP A 614 -37.40 12.72 -46.70
CA ASP A 614 -38.68 13.24 -47.23
C ASP A 614 -39.53 12.19 -47.95
N GLY A 615 -40.83 12.22 -47.68
CA GLY A 615 -41.82 12.38 -48.75
C GLY A 615 -42.38 11.15 -49.48
N LEU A 616 -43.67 10.91 -49.20
CA LEU A 616 -44.74 10.67 -50.18
C LEU A 616 -44.93 9.27 -50.84
N LEU A 617 -46.02 8.63 -50.38
CA LEU A 617 -47.25 8.37 -51.17
C LEU A 617 -47.19 7.43 -52.40
N MET A 618 -47.85 6.27 -52.32
CA MET A 618 -49.14 5.97 -53.00
C MET A 618 -49.40 4.47 -53.27
N LYS A 619 -50.64 4.08 -52.91
CA LYS A 619 -51.62 3.26 -53.64
C LYS A 619 -51.36 1.78 -53.95
N GLY A 620 -52.36 0.98 -53.55
CA GLY A 620 -52.96 0.02 -54.48
C GLY A 620 -53.79 -1.10 -53.87
N THR A 621 -55.04 -0.83 -53.50
CA THR A 621 -56.09 -1.88 -53.45
C THR A 621 -57.38 -1.33 -54.04
N THR A 622 -57.84 -1.94 -55.13
CA THR A 622 -59.14 -1.70 -55.77
C THR A 622 -59.95 -3.00 -55.67
N VAL A 623 -61.13 -2.97 -55.01
CA VAL A 623 -62.51 -2.86 -55.60
C VAL A 623 -63.23 -4.23 -55.43
N PRO A 624 -64.59 -4.35 -55.31
CA PRO A 624 -65.67 -3.41 -55.61
C PRO A 624 -66.79 -3.35 -54.51
N PRO A 625 -68.07 -2.98 -54.77
CA PRO A 625 -68.69 -1.84 -54.08
C PRO A 625 -69.98 -2.25 -53.32
N LYS A 626 -70.57 -1.33 -52.56
CA LYS A 626 -72.03 -1.23 -52.43
C LYS A 626 -72.44 0.18 -51.99
N SER A 627 -73.51 0.61 -52.62
CA SER A 627 -74.01 1.97 -52.77
C SER A 627 -74.96 2.41 -51.66
N SER A 628 -74.98 3.73 -51.48
CA SER A 628 -76.15 4.61 -51.27
C SER A 628 -77.03 4.40 -50.04
N GLY A 629 -77.07 5.44 -49.20
CA GLY A 629 -78.05 5.68 -48.14
C GLY A 629 -77.48 6.64 -47.13
#